data_AF-A0A1Y1VE14-F1
#
_entry.id   AF-A0A1Y1VE14-F1
#
_cell.length_a   1.000
_cell.length_b   1.000
_cell.length_c   1.000
_cell.angle_alpha   90.00
_cell.angle_beta   90.00
_cell.angle_gamma   90.00
#
_symmetry.space_group_name_H-M   'P 1'
#
loop_
_entity.id
_entity.type
_entity.pdbx_description
1 polymer ?
#
loop_
_entity_poly.entity_id
_entity_poly.type
_entity_poly.pdbx_seq_one_letter_code
_entity_poly.pdbx_strand_id
1 'polypeptide(L)'
;ILVLYMLFIVFNRKKNIIKDTGLLKNLFIPFGLFLVFTSMIFYIYNSYLGCFINFLLKHVGITLSLVFINIYVTLGRELGITNIIINEGEKYDIINTNPLVEEKCNENTESSSQSNTIEIIEAKINFDNEHNRVSRYNNRNCEKLIMEYETNYYKILILYKLMNSLLNPNQNDDQRDNMDSFINKNIIGEKIQLKNVINIIIKNIRNTHSTLLNHIILFPMFIILTIYIIISKFIYYEKTYSLNIVQNESGEWYYKCTLETMDFIYNIFEMMYIIFIIIKGKNIIYNNCIFRCIKNIMHSMIIWIVFGPLINIIGFLFLQNKRYNRILLEIIWNSIGYLIIFILFSMDKIHTITTGRDDSTYYFDFINHKKCLIHNSYICGCPVEKSNKNRKILIEKYILFYKYCSELYTISNGKLKYVSVNKKLNV
;
A
#
# COMPACT_ATOMS: atom_id res chain seq x y z
N ILE A 1 16.81 -9.93 17.88
CA ILE A 1 15.72 -10.20 16.90
C ILE A 1 15.71 -9.18 15.76
N LEU A 2 15.54 -7.88 16.03
CA LEU A 2 15.44 -6.85 14.96
C LEU A 2 16.62 -6.82 14.00
N VAL A 3 17.86 -6.90 14.50
CA VAL A 3 19.07 -6.95 13.66
C VAL A 3 19.06 -8.17 12.73
N LEU A 4 18.72 -9.36 13.25
CA LEU A 4 18.58 -10.58 12.44
C LEU A 4 17.50 -10.42 11.37
N TYR A 5 16.38 -9.78 11.69
CA TYR A 5 15.34 -9.48 10.70
C TYR A 5 15.84 -8.51 9.61
N MET A 6 16.56 -7.44 9.97
CA MET A 6 17.14 -6.53 8.98
C MET A 6 18.12 -7.26 8.06
N LEU A 7 18.99 -8.12 8.61
CA LEU A 7 19.89 -8.98 7.82
C LEU A 7 19.09 -9.93 6.92
N PHE A 8 18.03 -10.56 7.45
CA PHE A 8 17.14 -11.44 6.69
C PHE A 8 16.51 -10.72 5.48
N ILE A 9 16.04 -9.48 5.66
CA ILE A 9 15.51 -8.65 4.57
C ILE A 9 16.59 -8.31 3.54
N VAL A 10 17.81 -7.98 3.98
CA VAL A 10 18.94 -7.68 3.07
C VAL A 10 19.34 -8.91 2.26
N PHE A 11 19.47 -10.08 2.89
CA PHE A 11 19.80 -11.34 2.20
C PHE A 11 18.70 -11.74 1.20
N ASN A 12 17.44 -11.53 1.55
CA ASN A 12 16.29 -11.87 0.70
C ASN A 12 15.84 -10.74 -0.23
N ARG A 13 16.65 -9.69 -0.43
CA ARG A 13 16.28 -8.51 -1.25
C ARG A 13 15.81 -8.81 -2.68
N LYS A 14 16.14 -9.99 -3.22
CA LYS A 14 15.74 -10.44 -4.57
C LYS A 14 14.33 -11.03 -4.62
N LYS A 15 13.72 -11.39 -3.48
CA LYS A 15 12.36 -11.95 -3.42
C LYS A 15 11.33 -10.90 -3.81
N ASN A 16 10.28 -11.31 -4.51
CA ASN A 16 9.29 -10.41 -5.09
C ASN A 16 8.61 -9.56 -4.02
N ILE A 17 8.24 -10.12 -2.87
CA ILE A 17 7.61 -9.34 -1.79
C ILE A 17 8.47 -8.16 -1.31
N ILE A 18 9.80 -8.33 -1.19
CA ILE A 18 10.72 -7.26 -0.77
C ILE A 18 10.95 -6.27 -1.92
N LYS A 19 11.10 -6.76 -3.15
CA LYS A 19 11.25 -5.93 -4.35
C LYS A 19 10.00 -5.08 -4.62
N ASP A 20 8.82 -5.61 -4.34
CA ASP A 20 7.53 -4.99 -4.63
C ASP A 20 7.15 -3.92 -3.63
N THR A 21 7.38 -4.18 -2.35
CA THR A 21 7.13 -3.21 -1.27
C THR A 21 8.25 -2.16 -1.20
N GLY A 22 9.48 -2.54 -1.56
CA GLY A 22 10.66 -1.68 -1.59
C GLY A 22 11.59 -1.93 -0.40
N LEU A 23 12.88 -2.17 -0.69
CA LEU A 23 13.89 -2.55 0.31
C LEU A 23 14.01 -1.53 1.45
N LEU A 24 14.18 -0.24 1.12
CA LEU A 24 14.37 0.81 2.12
C LEU A 24 13.16 0.92 3.07
N LYS A 25 11.94 0.89 2.52
CA LYS A 25 10.71 0.96 3.33
C LYS A 25 10.58 -0.23 4.29
N ASN A 26 11.10 -1.41 3.92
CA ASN A 26 11.12 -2.58 4.80
C ASN A 26 12.19 -2.51 5.90
N LEU A 27 13.24 -1.71 5.72
CA LEU A 27 14.33 -1.56 6.70
C LEU A 27 14.12 -0.40 7.67
N PHE A 28 13.49 0.70 7.26
CA PHE A 28 13.38 1.88 8.12
C PHE A 28 12.45 1.70 9.32
N ILE A 29 11.35 0.97 9.19
CA ILE A 29 10.46 0.65 10.34
C ILE A 29 11.19 -0.17 11.41
N PRO A 30 11.78 -1.34 11.11
CA PRO A 30 12.52 -2.10 12.12
C PRO A 30 13.77 -1.38 12.62
N PHE A 31 14.38 -0.51 11.81
CA PHE A 31 15.49 0.35 12.28
C PHE A 31 15.03 1.40 13.29
N GLY A 32 13.88 2.04 13.05
CA GLY A 32 13.28 2.96 14.03
C GLY A 32 12.97 2.24 15.35
N LEU A 33 12.36 1.04 15.29
CA LEU A 33 12.15 0.21 16.49
C LEU A 33 13.47 -0.20 17.17
N PHE A 34 14.53 -0.48 16.40
CA PHE A 34 15.84 -0.79 16.95
C PHE A 34 16.42 0.39 17.75
N LEU A 35 16.25 1.63 17.28
CA LEU A 35 16.66 2.82 18.04
C LEU A 35 15.88 2.94 19.35
N VAL A 36 14.57 2.65 19.34
CA VAL A 36 13.75 2.66 20.57
C VAL A 36 14.22 1.61 21.58
N PHE A 37 14.45 0.36 21.15
CA PHE A 37 14.99 -0.66 22.07
C PHE A 37 16.40 -0.32 22.56
N THR A 38 17.22 0.33 21.72
CA THR A 38 18.55 0.81 22.15
C THR A 38 18.43 1.91 23.21
N SER A 39 17.41 2.77 23.11
CA SER A 39 17.15 3.81 24.12
C SER A 39 16.88 3.20 25.50
N MET A 40 16.21 2.04 25.56
CA MET A 40 15.89 1.36 26.82
C MET A 40 17.14 0.94 27.63
N ILE A 41 18.29 0.75 26.99
CA ILE A 41 19.56 0.46 27.68
C ILE A 41 19.97 1.65 28.57
N PHE A 42 19.66 2.87 28.12
CA PHE A 42 20.00 4.11 28.82
C PHE A 42 18.93 4.54 29.81
N TYR A 43 17.89 3.73 30.05
CA TYR A 43 16.73 4.15 30.83
C TYR A 43 17.04 4.25 32.35
N ILE A 44 18.03 3.48 32.84
CA ILE A 44 18.60 3.58 34.20
C ILE A 44 19.81 4.54 34.16
N TYR A 45 19.59 5.77 33.73
CA TYR A 45 20.66 6.78 33.68
C TYR A 45 20.94 7.34 35.07
N ASN A 46 22.23 7.51 35.39
CA ASN A 46 22.71 8.23 36.57
C ASN A 46 23.29 9.62 36.23
N SER A 47 23.24 10.00 34.95
CA SER A 47 23.81 11.25 34.44
C SER A 47 22.90 11.90 33.40
N TYR A 48 23.10 13.21 33.19
CA TYR A 48 22.39 13.94 32.14
C TYR A 48 22.62 13.32 30.76
N LEU A 49 23.86 12.91 30.45
CA LEU A 49 24.20 12.30 29.16
C LEU A 49 23.38 11.04 28.89
N GLY A 50 23.21 10.17 29.89
CA GLY A 50 22.36 8.99 29.76
C GLY A 50 20.90 9.35 29.48
N CYS A 51 20.36 10.36 30.20
CA CYS A 51 19.00 10.84 29.94
C CYS A 51 18.86 11.42 28.53
N PHE A 52 19.85 12.19 28.08
CA PHE A 52 19.91 12.76 26.73
C PHE A 52 19.88 11.66 25.66
N ILE A 53 20.75 10.66 25.76
CA ILE A 53 20.83 9.58 24.77
C ILE A 53 19.52 8.79 24.75
N ASN A 54 18.94 8.48 25.91
CA ASN A 54 17.63 7.83 26.01
C ASN A 54 16.54 8.65 25.29
N PHE A 55 16.42 9.93 25.63
CA PHE A 55 15.41 10.83 25.06
C PHE A 55 15.57 10.95 23.53
N LEU A 56 16.79 11.17 23.04
CA LEU A 56 17.08 11.31 21.61
C LEU A 56 16.75 10.03 20.85
N LEU A 57 17.28 8.88 21.28
CA LEU A 57 17.08 7.61 20.57
C LEU A 57 15.62 7.17 20.59
N LYS A 58 14.92 7.35 21.72
CA LYS A 58 13.48 7.05 21.87
C LYS A 58 12.67 7.83 20.84
N HIS A 59 12.75 9.15 20.86
CA HIS A 59 11.89 10.00 20.03
C HIS A 59 12.28 10.00 18.55
N VAL A 60 13.57 9.91 18.22
CA VAL A 60 14.00 9.74 16.82
C VAL A 60 13.53 8.39 16.27
N GLY A 61 13.64 7.31 17.05
CA GLY A 61 13.21 5.97 16.64
C GLY A 61 11.70 5.85 16.42
N ILE A 62 10.90 6.39 17.35
CA ILE A 62 9.44 6.47 17.26
C ILE A 62 9.03 7.27 16.04
N THR A 63 9.54 8.50 15.89
CA THR A 63 9.17 9.38 14.78
C THR A 63 9.57 8.80 13.43
N LEU A 64 10.75 8.17 13.32
CA LEU A 64 11.17 7.48 12.09
C LEU A 64 10.18 6.38 11.70
N SER A 65 9.80 5.54 12.67
CA SER A 65 8.83 4.46 12.45
C SER A 65 7.47 5.01 12.01
N LEU A 66 6.97 6.06 12.68
CA LEU A 66 5.69 6.69 12.37
C LEU A 66 5.68 7.38 11.00
N VAL A 67 6.77 8.05 10.61
CA VAL A 67 6.91 8.65 9.27
C VAL A 67 6.78 7.59 8.19
N PHE A 68 7.48 6.46 8.31
CA PHE A 68 7.41 5.39 7.33
C PHE A 68 6.05 4.67 7.32
N ILE A 69 5.42 4.50 8.48
CA ILE A 69 4.06 3.99 8.54
C ILE A 69 3.08 4.93 7.86
N ASN A 70 3.18 6.24 8.09
CA ASN A 70 2.33 7.22 7.41
C ASN A 70 2.56 7.21 5.90
N ILE A 71 3.80 6.96 5.44
CA ILE A 71 4.10 6.72 4.02
C ILE A 71 3.35 5.49 3.49
N TYR A 72 3.37 4.35 4.20
CA TYR A 72 2.63 3.15 3.81
C TYR A 72 1.12 3.39 3.76
N VAL A 73 0.56 4.04 4.78
CA VAL A 73 -0.87 4.39 4.88
C VAL A 73 -1.26 5.35 3.75
N THR A 74 -0.47 6.39 3.50
CA THR A 74 -0.73 7.33 2.39
C THR A 74 -0.71 6.61 1.04
N LEU A 75 0.28 5.77 0.79
CA LEU A 75 0.36 5.01 -0.46
C LEU A 75 -0.82 4.05 -0.62
N GLY A 76 -1.22 3.34 0.42
CA GLY A 76 -2.39 2.47 0.40
C GLY A 76 -3.71 3.21 0.18
N ARG A 77 -3.81 4.46 0.66
CA ARG A 77 -4.99 5.31 0.50
C ARG A 77 -5.10 5.90 -0.91
N GLU A 78 -4.03 6.53 -1.40
CA GLU A 78 -4.06 7.26 -2.67
C GLU A 78 -4.02 6.32 -3.89
N LEU A 79 -3.35 5.18 -3.77
CA LEU A 79 -3.22 4.24 -4.87
C LEU A 79 -4.33 3.19 -4.84
N GLY A 80 -4.79 2.77 -3.66
CA GLY A 80 -5.81 1.74 -3.50
C GLY A 80 -7.11 2.05 -4.24
N ILE A 81 -7.76 1.03 -4.79
CA ILE A 81 -9.03 1.17 -5.51
C ILE A 81 -10.16 1.01 -4.50
N THR A 82 -10.95 2.07 -4.30
CA THR A 82 -12.15 2.01 -3.46
C THR A 82 -13.28 1.31 -4.22
N ASN A 83 -14.08 0.51 -3.51
CA ASN A 83 -15.28 -0.12 -4.09
C ASN A 83 -16.29 0.91 -4.61
N ILE A 84 -16.24 2.15 -4.13
CA ILE A 84 -17.12 3.25 -4.56
C ILE A 84 -16.92 3.56 -6.06
N ILE A 85 -15.68 3.55 -6.56
CA ILE A 85 -15.40 3.77 -7.99
C ILE A 85 -15.99 2.63 -8.84
N ILE A 86 -16.06 1.42 -8.28
CA ILE A 86 -16.64 0.26 -8.94
C ILE A 86 -18.18 0.42 -9.00
N ASN A 87 -18.79 0.85 -7.90
CA ASN A 87 -20.25 1.06 -7.80
C ASN A 87 -20.76 2.21 -8.67
N GLU A 88 -20.03 3.32 -8.75
CA GLU A 88 -20.42 4.44 -9.61
C GLU A 88 -20.24 4.11 -11.09
N GLY A 89 -19.27 3.25 -11.45
CA GLY A 89 -19.11 2.73 -12.80
C GLY A 89 -20.36 1.99 -13.31
N GLU A 90 -21.01 1.18 -12.48
CA GLU A 90 -22.25 0.46 -12.85
C GLU A 90 -23.47 1.40 -12.94
N LYS A 91 -23.44 2.59 -12.33
CA LYS A 91 -24.52 3.60 -12.44
C LYS A 91 -24.52 4.37 -13.76
N TYR A 92 -23.48 4.19 -14.58
CA TYR A 92 -23.33 4.82 -15.90
C TYR A 92 -23.41 3.84 -17.06
N ASP A 93 -23.64 2.56 -16.80
CA ASP A 93 -24.18 1.64 -17.79
C ASP A 93 -25.71 1.76 -17.80
N ILE A 94 -26.34 1.66 -18.97
CA ILE A 94 -27.79 1.85 -19.25
C ILE A 94 -28.16 3.26 -19.79
N ILE A 95 -27.49 3.67 -20.86
CA ILE A 95 -28.24 4.08 -22.05
C ILE A 95 -27.93 3.02 -23.11
N ASN A 96 -28.85 2.06 -23.24
CA ASN A 96 -28.91 1.10 -24.35
C ASN A 96 -28.74 1.85 -25.67
N THR A 97 -27.63 1.65 -26.37
CA THR A 97 -27.63 1.72 -27.82
C THR A 97 -27.57 0.29 -28.32
N ASN A 98 -28.72 -0.21 -28.79
CA ASN A 98 -28.80 -1.43 -29.56
C ASN A 98 -27.93 -1.24 -30.82
N PRO A 99 -26.98 -2.13 -31.12
CA PRO A 99 -26.52 -2.26 -32.49
C PRO A 99 -27.68 -2.90 -33.27
N LEU A 100 -28.33 -2.10 -34.12
CA LEU A 100 -29.11 -2.61 -35.23
C LEU A 100 -28.14 -3.39 -36.12
N VAL A 101 -28.11 -4.71 -35.93
CA VAL A 101 -27.54 -5.62 -36.92
C VAL A 101 -28.59 -5.74 -38.02
N GLU A 102 -28.36 -4.99 -39.10
CA GLU A 102 -29.01 -5.21 -40.37
C GLU A 102 -28.60 -6.57 -40.94
N GLU A 103 -29.62 -7.27 -41.44
CA GLU A 103 -29.50 -8.44 -42.30
C GLU A 103 -28.73 -8.10 -43.58
N LYS A 104 -27.76 -8.95 -43.95
CA LYS A 104 -27.74 -9.70 -45.23
C LYS A 104 -26.37 -10.35 -45.44
N CYS A 105 -26.34 -11.68 -45.36
CA CYS A 105 -25.39 -12.47 -46.13
C CYS A 105 -26.17 -13.54 -46.89
N ASN A 106 -26.50 -13.21 -48.14
CA ASN A 106 -26.73 -14.20 -49.18
C ASN A 106 -25.36 -14.65 -49.67
N GLU A 107 -24.98 -15.90 -49.45
CA GLU A 107 -23.99 -16.58 -50.29
C GLU A 107 -24.45 -18.03 -50.52
N ASN A 108 -25.09 -18.23 -51.67
CA ASN A 108 -25.09 -19.50 -52.38
C ASN A 108 -23.71 -19.64 -53.04
N THR A 109 -22.99 -20.74 -52.82
CA THR A 109 -22.17 -21.35 -53.88
C THR A 109 -21.83 -22.79 -53.56
N GLU A 110 -21.68 -23.54 -54.64
CA GLU A 110 -21.88 -24.97 -54.76
C GLU A 110 -20.64 -25.83 -54.42
N SER A 111 -20.95 -27.09 -54.17
CA SER A 111 -20.09 -28.26 -54.12
C SER A 111 -19.24 -28.50 -55.38
N SER A 112 -18.01 -28.99 -55.22
CA SER A 112 -17.53 -30.19 -55.92
C SER A 112 -16.21 -30.75 -55.34
N SER A 113 -16.34 -31.97 -54.80
CA SER A 113 -15.48 -33.16 -54.86
C SER A 113 -14.01 -33.07 -55.37
N GLN A 114 -13.04 -33.64 -54.63
CA GLN A 114 -12.47 -35.00 -54.79
C GLN A 114 -11.08 -35.18 -54.10
N SER A 115 -10.93 -36.29 -53.35
CA SER A 115 -9.73 -37.15 -53.12
C SER A 115 -8.45 -36.54 -52.51
N ASN A 116 -7.64 -37.16 -51.64
CA ASN A 116 -7.55 -38.50 -51.04
C ASN A 116 -6.54 -38.42 -49.86
N THR A 117 -6.70 -39.29 -48.85
CA THR A 117 -5.64 -39.95 -48.01
C THR A 117 -4.68 -39.08 -47.16
N ILE A 118 -4.31 -39.35 -45.89
CA ILE A 118 -4.29 -40.55 -45.04
C ILE A 118 -4.12 -40.10 -43.57
N GLU A 119 -4.85 -40.79 -42.69
CA GLU A 119 -4.60 -41.15 -41.28
C GLU A 119 -3.79 -40.23 -40.35
N ILE A 120 -4.47 -39.70 -39.31
CA ILE A 120 -4.12 -39.79 -37.87
C ILE A 120 -5.41 -39.40 -37.11
N ILE A 121 -6.31 -40.36 -36.91
CA ILE A 121 -7.46 -40.27 -35.98
C ILE A 121 -7.72 -41.67 -35.40
N GLU A 122 -7.20 -41.93 -34.21
CA GLU A 122 -7.78 -42.90 -33.27
C GLU A 122 -7.55 -42.41 -31.83
N ALA A 123 -8.29 -41.35 -31.45
CA ALA A 123 -8.58 -41.01 -30.05
C ALA A 123 -9.65 -39.90 -29.98
N LYS A 124 -10.78 -40.05 -30.70
CA LYS A 124 -11.86 -39.05 -30.61
C LYS A 124 -13.23 -39.56 -31.07
N ILE A 125 -13.70 -40.70 -30.55
CA ILE A 125 -15.10 -41.10 -30.72
C ILE A 125 -15.59 -41.73 -29.41
N ASN A 126 -16.19 -40.90 -28.54
CA ASN A 126 -17.32 -41.22 -27.67
C ASN A 126 -17.75 -40.01 -26.83
N PHE A 127 -18.04 -38.88 -27.47
CA PHE A 127 -18.70 -37.75 -26.78
C PHE A 127 -19.78 -37.01 -27.59
N ASP A 128 -20.21 -37.55 -28.74
CA ASP A 128 -21.08 -36.81 -29.67
C ASP A 128 -22.52 -37.31 -29.81
N ASN A 129 -23.01 -38.18 -28.93
CA ASN A 129 -24.40 -38.69 -29.05
C ASN A 129 -25.38 -38.28 -27.94
N GLU A 130 -25.08 -37.23 -27.16
CA GLU A 130 -26.03 -36.76 -26.12
C GLU A 130 -26.36 -35.26 -26.14
N HIS A 131 -26.03 -34.53 -27.22
CA HIS A 131 -26.26 -33.07 -27.25
C HIS A 131 -27.35 -32.54 -28.19
N ASN A 132 -28.16 -33.40 -28.81
CA ASN A 132 -29.20 -32.95 -29.76
C ASN A 132 -30.62 -32.80 -29.18
N ARG A 133 -30.79 -32.80 -27.85
CA ARG A 133 -32.12 -32.56 -27.24
C ARG A 133 -32.07 -31.72 -25.96
N VAL A 134 -31.51 -30.52 -26.03
CA VAL A 134 -31.88 -29.44 -25.09
C VAL A 134 -32.00 -28.12 -25.85
N SER A 135 -33.26 -27.85 -26.20
CA SER A 135 -33.90 -26.54 -26.30
C SER A 135 -33.04 -25.30 -26.60
N ARG A 136 -33.40 -24.67 -27.74
CA ARG A 136 -33.40 -23.22 -27.94
C ARG A 136 -33.64 -22.46 -26.63
N TYR A 137 -32.56 -22.00 -26.00
CA TYR A 137 -32.61 -20.98 -24.96
C TYR A 137 -31.83 -19.77 -25.48
N ASN A 138 -32.47 -18.61 -25.37
CA ASN A 138 -32.13 -17.36 -26.06
C ASN A 138 -30.63 -17.00 -26.04
N ASN A 139 -29.99 -17.09 -27.20
CA ASN A 139 -28.58 -16.78 -27.43
C ASN A 139 -28.23 -15.28 -27.29
N ARG A 140 -29.22 -14.39 -27.12
CA ARG A 140 -29.01 -12.94 -26.97
C ARG A 140 -28.44 -12.50 -25.61
N ASN A 141 -28.47 -13.37 -24.60
CA ASN A 141 -27.88 -13.04 -23.28
C ASN A 141 -26.39 -13.41 -23.19
N CYS A 142 -25.87 -14.27 -24.07
CA CYS A 142 -24.47 -14.71 -24.02
C CYS A 142 -23.50 -13.63 -24.58
N GLU A 143 -23.91 -12.88 -25.61
CA GLU A 143 -23.08 -11.80 -26.19
C GLU A 143 -23.01 -10.55 -25.30
N LYS A 144 -24.08 -10.21 -24.57
CA LYS A 144 -24.05 -9.14 -23.55
C LYS A 144 -23.15 -9.48 -22.35
N LEU A 145 -22.95 -10.78 -22.07
CA LEU A 145 -22.08 -11.24 -20.98
C LEU A 145 -20.58 -11.11 -21.31
N ILE A 146 -20.20 -11.14 -22.59
CA ILE A 146 -18.81 -11.00 -23.05
C ILE A 146 -18.39 -9.51 -23.08
N MET A 147 -19.26 -8.61 -23.54
CA MET A 147 -18.95 -7.16 -23.65
C MET A 147 -18.74 -6.44 -22.31
N GLU A 148 -19.25 -6.95 -21.18
CA GLU A 148 -19.12 -6.28 -19.87
C GLU A 148 -17.94 -6.81 -19.03
N TYR A 149 -17.42 -8.00 -19.35
CA TYR A 149 -16.11 -8.45 -18.85
C TYR A 149 -14.97 -7.66 -19.50
N GLU A 150 -15.23 -7.21 -20.72
CA GLU A 150 -14.37 -6.30 -21.42
C GLU A 150 -14.26 -4.96 -20.69
N THR A 151 -15.27 -4.37 -20.04
CA THR A 151 -15.16 -2.99 -19.50
C THR A 151 -14.13 -2.80 -18.37
N ASN A 152 -14.06 -3.69 -17.37
CA ASN A 152 -13.04 -3.60 -16.30
C ASN A 152 -11.66 -4.06 -16.79
N TYR A 153 -11.63 -5.08 -17.65
CA TYR A 153 -10.42 -5.45 -18.38
C TYR A 153 -9.95 -4.29 -19.26
N TYR A 154 -10.85 -3.54 -19.90
CA TYR A 154 -10.62 -2.39 -20.75
C TYR A 154 -10.14 -1.22 -19.92
N LYS A 155 -10.67 -0.94 -18.72
CA LYS A 155 -10.09 0.11 -17.87
C LYS A 155 -8.62 -0.19 -17.55
N ILE A 156 -8.29 -1.45 -17.26
CA ILE A 156 -6.89 -1.87 -17.00
C ILE A 156 -6.06 -1.97 -18.29
N LEU A 157 -6.67 -2.37 -19.41
CA LEU A 157 -6.06 -2.46 -20.74
C LEU A 157 -5.86 -1.07 -21.34
N ILE A 158 -6.73 -0.11 -21.03
CA ILE A 158 -6.64 1.30 -21.38
C ILE A 158 -5.58 1.95 -20.49
N LEU A 159 -5.57 1.69 -19.19
CA LEU A 159 -4.44 2.06 -18.30
C LEU A 159 -3.11 1.51 -18.85
N TYR A 160 -3.12 0.28 -19.36
CA TYR A 160 -1.96 -0.37 -19.96
C TYR A 160 -1.61 0.18 -21.34
N LYS A 161 -2.59 0.45 -22.22
CA LYS A 161 -2.39 1.07 -23.53
C LYS A 161 -1.92 2.51 -23.36
N LEU A 162 -2.44 3.23 -22.37
CA LEU A 162 -1.93 4.52 -21.92
C LEU A 162 -0.51 4.36 -21.43
N MET A 163 -0.24 3.49 -20.46
CA MET A 163 1.14 3.26 -20.00
C MET A 163 2.07 2.88 -21.15
N ASN A 164 1.65 2.09 -22.13
CA ASN A 164 2.46 1.71 -23.27
C ASN A 164 2.61 2.83 -24.31
N SER A 165 1.58 3.64 -24.57
CA SER A 165 1.67 4.81 -25.45
C SER A 165 2.55 5.89 -24.82
N LEU A 166 2.46 6.01 -23.50
CA LEU A 166 3.29 6.87 -22.66
C LEU A 166 4.76 6.39 -22.66
N LEU A 167 4.98 5.08 -22.55
CA LEU A 167 6.32 4.48 -22.57
C LEU A 167 6.97 4.45 -23.97
N ASN A 168 6.23 4.71 -25.05
CA ASN A 168 6.73 4.53 -26.43
C ASN A 168 6.17 5.57 -27.44
N PRO A 169 6.52 6.87 -27.32
CA PRO A 169 5.94 7.94 -28.14
C PRO A 169 6.37 7.96 -29.62
N ASN A 170 7.31 7.11 -30.06
CA ASN A 170 7.99 7.23 -31.36
C ASN A 170 7.58 6.18 -32.43
N GLN A 171 6.32 5.70 -32.46
CA GLN A 171 5.86 4.83 -33.56
C GLN A 171 5.01 5.62 -34.57
N ASN A 172 5.50 5.64 -35.82
CA ASN A 172 5.11 6.47 -36.97
C ASN A 172 3.60 6.61 -37.25
N ASP A 173 3.19 7.85 -37.61
CA ASP A 173 1.82 8.34 -37.80
C ASP A 173 1.18 8.03 -39.18
N ASP A 174 1.83 7.29 -40.08
CA ASP A 174 1.46 7.25 -41.51
C ASP A 174 0.27 6.35 -41.90
N GLN A 175 -0.63 5.94 -40.98
CA GLN A 175 -1.76 5.05 -41.30
C GLN A 175 -3.16 5.47 -40.80
N ARG A 176 -3.41 6.76 -40.50
CA ARG A 176 -4.66 7.17 -39.82
C ARG A 176 -5.87 7.57 -40.68
N ASP A 177 -5.76 7.75 -42.01
CA ASP A 177 -6.79 8.57 -42.69
C ASP A 177 -8.11 7.89 -43.08
N ASN A 178 -8.29 6.57 -42.99
CA ASN A 178 -9.50 5.90 -43.53
C ASN A 178 -10.45 5.23 -42.51
N MET A 179 -10.23 5.39 -41.20
CA MET A 179 -11.01 4.72 -40.14
C MET A 179 -11.78 5.70 -39.21
N ASP A 180 -11.87 6.99 -39.57
CA ASP A 180 -12.31 8.04 -38.63
C ASP A 180 -13.80 8.47 -38.75
N SER A 181 -14.53 8.03 -39.78
CA SER A 181 -15.90 8.55 -40.02
C SER A 181 -17.02 7.76 -39.34
N PHE A 182 -16.86 6.45 -39.07
CA PHE A 182 -17.95 5.61 -38.55
C PHE A 182 -17.93 5.38 -37.03
N ILE A 183 -16.82 5.67 -36.35
CA ILE A 183 -16.67 5.40 -34.91
C ILE A 183 -17.01 6.65 -34.04
N ASN A 184 -17.37 7.77 -34.66
CA ASN A 184 -17.18 9.08 -34.05
C ASN A 184 -18.28 9.57 -33.08
N LYS A 185 -19.40 8.85 -32.86
CA LYS A 185 -20.45 9.29 -31.89
C LYS A 185 -20.45 8.54 -30.56
N ASN A 186 -20.25 7.22 -30.54
CA ASN A 186 -20.14 6.46 -29.28
C ASN A 186 -18.76 6.65 -28.60
N ILE A 187 -17.72 6.95 -29.38
CA ILE A 187 -16.37 7.25 -28.85
C ILE A 187 -16.34 8.50 -27.97
N ILE A 188 -17.20 9.50 -28.21
CA ILE A 188 -17.12 10.79 -27.49
C ILE A 188 -17.44 10.60 -26.01
N GLY A 189 -18.45 9.79 -25.68
CA GLY A 189 -18.81 9.49 -24.28
C GLY A 189 -17.68 8.75 -23.54
N GLU A 190 -17.09 7.75 -24.18
CA GLU A 190 -15.96 6.99 -23.62
C GLU A 190 -14.71 7.86 -23.44
N LYS A 191 -14.41 8.76 -24.39
CA LYS A 191 -13.30 9.71 -24.28
C LYS A 191 -13.45 10.63 -23.06
N ILE A 192 -14.68 11.09 -22.74
CA ILE A 192 -14.93 11.95 -21.57
C ILE A 192 -14.70 11.17 -20.27
N GLN A 193 -15.23 9.95 -20.17
CA GLN A 193 -15.05 9.11 -18.98
C GLN A 193 -13.56 8.77 -18.77
N LEU A 194 -12.85 8.43 -19.84
CA LEU A 194 -11.42 8.14 -19.79
C LEU A 194 -10.61 9.35 -19.31
N LYS A 195 -10.91 10.55 -19.83
CA LYS A 195 -10.26 11.79 -19.39
C LYS A 195 -10.44 12.02 -17.89
N ASN A 196 -11.62 11.74 -17.36
CA ASN A 196 -11.89 11.85 -15.92
C ASN A 196 -11.06 10.85 -15.10
N VAL A 197 -10.97 9.59 -15.53
CA VAL A 197 -10.16 8.56 -14.86
C VAL A 197 -8.67 8.93 -14.88
N ILE A 198 -8.14 9.39 -16.02
CA ILE A 198 -6.76 9.86 -16.13
C ILE A 198 -6.50 11.01 -15.17
N ASN A 199 -7.41 12.00 -15.13
CA ASN A 199 -7.26 13.14 -14.23
C ASN A 199 -7.22 12.73 -12.74
N ILE A 200 -8.02 11.73 -12.35
CA ILE A 200 -7.99 11.16 -11.00
C ILE A 200 -6.64 10.50 -10.72
N ILE A 201 -6.12 9.68 -11.64
CA ILE A 201 -4.82 9.03 -11.49
C ILE A 201 -3.69 10.07 -11.37
N ILE A 202 -3.67 11.07 -12.25
CA ILE A 202 -2.68 12.16 -12.23
C ILE A 202 -2.74 12.89 -10.89
N LYS A 203 -3.94 13.18 -10.38
CA LYS A 203 -4.15 13.82 -9.09
C LYS A 203 -3.59 12.95 -7.95
N ASN A 204 -3.86 11.64 -7.96
CA ASN A 204 -3.36 10.72 -6.93
C ASN A 204 -1.83 10.59 -6.96
N ILE A 205 -1.21 10.57 -8.15
CA ILE A 205 0.25 10.59 -8.31
C ILE A 205 0.83 11.87 -7.71
N ARG A 206 0.28 13.04 -8.07
CA ARG A 206 0.71 14.35 -7.55
C ARG A 206 0.58 14.41 -6.02
N ASN A 207 -0.56 13.97 -5.47
CA ASN A 207 -0.81 13.95 -4.04
C ASN A 207 0.14 13.02 -3.30
N THR A 208 0.34 11.81 -3.82
CA THR A 208 1.28 10.83 -3.27
C THR A 208 2.68 11.43 -3.22
N HIS A 209 3.14 11.96 -4.35
CA HIS A 209 4.48 12.51 -4.48
C HIS A 209 4.69 13.72 -3.57
N SER A 210 3.75 14.67 -3.54
CA SER A 210 3.77 15.83 -2.64
C SER A 210 3.83 15.39 -1.18
N THR A 211 3.01 14.41 -0.80
CA THR A 211 2.99 13.88 0.56
C THR A 211 4.33 13.21 0.92
N LEU A 212 4.89 12.36 0.05
CA LEU A 212 6.18 11.73 0.31
C LEU A 212 7.30 12.76 0.50
N LEU A 213 7.34 13.80 -0.34
CA LEU A 213 8.31 14.88 -0.24
C LEU A 213 8.17 15.64 1.08
N ASN A 214 6.94 15.95 1.50
CA ASN A 214 6.68 16.59 2.79
C ASN A 214 7.22 15.76 3.96
N HIS A 215 7.09 14.43 3.94
CA HIS A 215 7.62 13.56 4.99
C HIS A 215 9.16 13.53 5.02
N ILE A 216 9.79 13.53 3.84
CA ILE A 216 11.25 13.56 3.73
C ILE A 216 11.83 14.87 4.30
N ILE A 217 11.13 15.98 4.15
CA ILE A 217 11.54 17.29 4.71
C ILE A 217 11.22 17.38 6.21
N LEU A 218 10.04 16.90 6.63
CA LEU A 218 9.57 17.03 8.00
C LEU A 218 10.45 16.25 8.99
N PHE A 219 10.95 15.08 8.60
CA PHE A 219 11.76 14.22 9.48
C PHE A 219 13.09 14.87 9.94
N PRO A 220 13.98 15.37 9.06
CA PRO A 220 15.21 16.06 9.50
C PRO A 220 14.90 17.34 10.27
N MET A 221 13.84 18.07 9.94
CA MET A 221 13.40 19.24 10.71
C MET A 221 13.05 18.87 12.15
N PHE A 222 12.35 17.75 12.35
CA PHE A 222 12.05 17.21 13.68
C PHE A 222 13.33 16.84 14.45
N ILE A 223 14.32 16.22 13.79
CA ILE A 223 15.60 15.88 14.43
C ILE A 223 16.32 17.16 14.90
N ILE A 224 16.41 18.18 14.04
CA ILE A 224 17.05 19.45 14.38
C ILE A 224 16.36 20.11 15.57
N LEU A 225 15.01 20.13 15.58
CA LEU A 225 14.23 20.66 16.70
C LEU A 225 14.49 19.88 18.01
N THR A 226 14.56 18.56 17.92
CA THR A 226 14.83 17.69 19.08
C THR A 226 16.23 17.98 19.65
N ILE A 227 17.24 18.09 18.79
CA ILE A 227 18.61 18.45 19.18
C ILE A 227 18.65 19.85 19.80
N TYR A 228 17.95 20.82 19.23
CA TYR A 228 17.86 22.17 19.77
C TYR A 228 17.28 22.19 21.19
N ILE A 229 16.16 21.48 21.42
CA ILE A 229 15.54 21.36 22.74
C ILE A 229 16.51 20.78 23.75
N ILE A 230 17.23 19.72 23.38
CA ILE A 230 18.24 19.09 24.23
C ILE A 230 19.34 20.10 24.59
N ILE A 231 19.95 20.76 23.60
CA ILE A 231 21.05 21.72 23.84
C ILE A 231 20.57 22.86 24.75
N SER A 232 19.36 23.40 24.51
CA SER A 232 18.79 24.46 25.33
C SER A 232 18.63 24.04 26.80
N LYS A 233 18.23 22.79 27.04
CA LYS A 233 18.08 22.23 28.39
C LYS A 233 19.42 21.89 29.03
N PHE A 234 20.43 21.52 28.24
CA PHE A 234 21.79 21.29 28.72
C PHE A 234 22.42 22.59 29.25
N ILE A 235 22.33 23.69 28.48
CA ILE A 235 22.85 25.01 28.90
C ILE A 235 22.16 25.48 30.20
N TYR A 236 20.85 25.24 30.33
CA TYR A 236 20.12 25.56 31.55
C TYR A 236 20.54 24.67 32.74
N TYR A 237 20.80 23.38 32.48
CA TYR A 237 21.23 22.42 33.49
C TYR A 237 22.59 22.79 34.08
N GLU A 238 23.55 23.21 33.26
CA GLU A 238 24.89 23.60 33.72
C GLU A 238 24.85 24.71 34.77
N LYS A 239 23.91 25.66 34.63
CA LYS A 239 23.69 26.75 35.59
C LYS A 239 23.05 26.30 36.92
N THR A 240 22.44 25.12 36.96
CA THR A 240 21.59 24.64 38.08
C THR A 240 22.04 23.28 38.63
N TYR A 241 23.31 22.93 38.41
CA TYR A 241 23.85 21.58 38.61
C TYR A 241 23.53 20.95 39.98
N SER A 242 23.62 21.72 41.07
CA SER A 242 23.46 21.23 42.45
C SER A 242 22.04 20.76 42.82
N LEU A 243 21.01 21.07 42.01
CA LEU A 243 19.60 20.87 42.38
C LEU A 243 18.97 19.56 41.86
N ASN A 244 19.70 18.76 41.10
CA ASN A 244 19.09 17.65 40.33
C ASN A 244 19.28 16.25 40.94
N ILE A 245 19.96 16.14 42.08
CA ILE A 245 20.05 14.90 42.86
C ILE A 245 18.98 14.95 43.94
N VAL A 246 18.00 14.05 43.88
CA VAL A 246 16.86 14.01 44.80
C VAL A 246 16.85 12.67 45.51
N GLN A 247 16.55 12.68 46.81
CA GLN A 247 16.36 11.47 47.59
C GLN A 247 14.90 11.02 47.52
N ASN A 248 14.64 9.74 47.25
CA ASN A 248 13.28 9.19 47.26
C ASN A 248 12.79 8.92 48.71
N GLU A 249 11.50 8.55 48.84
CA GLU A 249 10.90 8.17 50.13
C GLU A 249 11.60 6.98 50.80
N SER A 250 12.29 6.13 50.02
CA SER A 250 13.07 4.99 50.50
C SER A 250 14.51 5.36 50.92
N GLY A 251 14.89 6.64 50.81
CA GLY A 251 16.23 7.12 51.15
C GLY A 251 17.29 6.95 50.05
N GLU A 252 16.93 6.43 48.87
CA GLU A 252 17.84 6.28 47.74
C GLU A 252 17.95 7.58 46.94
N TRP A 253 19.18 7.93 46.57
CA TRP A 253 19.45 9.10 45.74
C TRP A 253 19.35 8.76 44.26
N TYR A 254 18.65 9.60 43.50
CA TYR A 254 18.55 9.45 42.05
C TYR A 254 18.68 10.80 41.33
N TYR A 255 19.10 10.71 40.08
CA TYR A 255 19.18 11.87 39.19
C TYR A 255 17.78 12.19 38.62
N LYS A 256 17.26 13.39 38.92
CA LYS A 256 16.01 13.90 38.35
C LYS A 256 16.29 14.51 36.97
N CYS A 257 15.81 13.85 35.91
CA CYS A 257 16.09 14.34 34.57
C CYS A 257 15.22 15.55 34.21
N THR A 258 15.88 16.60 33.73
CA THR A 258 15.24 17.85 33.29
C THR A 258 14.43 17.71 31.99
N LEU A 259 14.61 16.60 31.24
CA LEU A 259 13.89 16.29 30.00
C LEU A 259 12.58 15.53 30.23
N GLU A 260 12.23 15.13 31.45
CA GLU A 260 11.00 14.36 31.70
C GLU A 260 9.72 15.09 31.30
N THR A 261 9.66 16.40 31.49
CA THR A 261 8.52 17.21 31.06
C THR A 261 8.40 17.28 29.54
N MET A 262 9.54 17.31 28.84
CA MET A 262 9.57 17.27 27.38
C MET A 262 9.20 15.88 26.85
N ASP A 263 9.62 14.81 27.54
CA ASP A 263 9.22 13.45 27.19
C ASP A 263 7.69 13.29 27.24
N PHE A 264 7.07 13.79 28.30
CA PHE A 264 5.61 13.81 28.41
C PHE A 264 4.93 14.55 27.25
N ILE A 265 5.42 15.74 26.90
CA ILE A 265 4.90 16.53 25.77
C ILE A 265 5.04 15.75 24.44
N TYR A 266 6.18 15.10 24.21
CA TYR A 266 6.41 14.30 23.01
C TYR A 266 5.48 13.08 22.95
N ASN A 267 5.22 12.40 24.07
CA ASN A 267 4.25 11.29 24.12
C ASN A 267 2.82 11.77 23.74
N ILE A 268 2.43 13.00 24.12
CA ILE A 268 1.15 13.60 23.69
C ILE A 268 1.14 13.84 22.18
N PHE A 269 2.18 14.47 21.63
CA PHE A 269 2.29 14.69 20.18
C PHE A 269 2.31 13.38 19.40
N GLU A 270 3.00 12.36 19.90
CA GLU A 270 3.00 11.01 19.34
C GLU A 270 1.59 10.44 19.28
N MET A 271 0.85 10.48 20.39
CA MET A 271 -0.53 10.01 20.44
C MET A 271 -1.42 10.73 19.41
N MET A 272 -1.34 12.07 19.34
CA MET A 272 -2.08 12.87 18.37
C MET A 272 -1.72 12.48 16.92
N TYR A 273 -0.44 12.27 16.64
CA TYR A 273 0.03 11.88 15.31
C TYR A 273 -0.45 10.47 14.92
N ILE A 274 -0.44 9.52 15.84
CA ILE A 274 -0.99 8.17 15.59
C ILE A 274 -2.49 8.25 15.31
N ILE A 275 -3.26 9.02 16.10
CA ILE A 275 -4.69 9.24 15.85
C ILE A 275 -4.91 9.81 14.45
N PHE A 276 -4.10 10.80 14.04
CA PHE A 276 -4.15 11.35 12.68
C PHE A 276 -3.91 10.29 11.59
N ILE A 277 -2.92 9.41 11.77
CA ILE A 277 -2.66 8.29 10.84
C ILE A 277 -3.86 7.34 10.78
N ILE A 278 -4.47 6.98 11.91
CA ILE A 278 -5.63 6.09 11.97
C ILE A 278 -6.82 6.70 11.23
N ILE A 279 -7.14 7.97 11.48
CA ILE A 279 -8.22 8.70 10.79
C ILE A 279 -7.97 8.69 9.29
N LYS A 280 -6.73 8.97 8.86
CA LYS A 280 -6.34 8.97 7.45
C LYS A 280 -6.48 7.58 6.81
N GLY A 281 -6.18 6.52 7.56
CA GLY A 281 -6.14 5.15 7.08
C GLY A 281 -7.46 4.36 7.20
N LYS A 282 -8.51 4.90 7.83
CA LYS A 282 -9.80 4.21 8.04
C LYS A 282 -10.36 3.58 6.76
N ASN A 283 -10.25 4.29 5.62
CA ASN A 283 -10.80 3.82 4.35
C ASN A 283 -9.98 2.68 3.71
N ILE A 284 -8.71 2.51 4.09
CA ILE A 284 -7.80 1.53 3.47
C ILE A 284 -8.25 0.10 3.74
N ILE A 285 -8.90 -0.15 4.87
CA ILE A 285 -9.39 -1.49 5.25
C ILE A 285 -10.35 -2.03 4.16
N TYR A 286 -11.12 -1.15 3.52
CA TYR A 286 -12.08 -1.47 2.48
C TYR A 286 -11.52 -1.36 1.05
N ASN A 287 -10.26 -0.93 0.90
CA ASN A 287 -9.64 -0.81 -0.42
C ASN A 287 -9.26 -2.18 -0.97
N ASN A 288 -9.51 -2.34 -2.26
CA ASN A 288 -8.93 -3.40 -3.07
C ASN A 288 -7.58 -2.97 -3.63
N CYS A 289 -6.79 -3.95 -4.06
CA CYS A 289 -5.47 -3.74 -4.65
C CYS A 289 -4.49 -3.08 -3.68
N ILE A 290 -4.37 -3.61 -2.46
CA ILE A 290 -3.41 -3.12 -1.47
C ILE A 290 -2.55 -4.25 -0.92
N PHE A 291 -1.34 -3.92 -0.48
CA PHE A 291 -0.50 -4.88 0.22
C PHE A 291 -1.14 -5.26 1.56
N ARG A 292 -1.19 -6.56 1.86
CA ARG A 292 -1.72 -7.09 3.13
C ARG A 292 -1.05 -6.44 4.35
N CYS A 293 0.25 -6.16 4.23
CA CYS A 293 0.98 -5.53 5.30
C CYS A 293 0.45 -4.15 5.70
N ILE A 294 -0.19 -3.41 4.78
CA ILE A 294 -0.80 -2.11 5.10
C ILE A 294 -2.02 -2.31 6.01
N LYS A 295 -2.83 -3.34 5.77
CA LYS A 295 -3.93 -3.71 6.68
C LYS A 295 -3.37 -4.12 8.05
N ASN A 296 -2.31 -4.92 8.10
CA ASN A 296 -1.69 -5.30 9.37
C ASN A 296 -1.12 -4.08 10.12
N ILE A 297 -0.51 -3.13 9.41
CA ILE A 297 -0.06 -1.85 9.97
C ILE A 297 -1.24 -1.11 10.60
N MET A 298 -2.38 -0.98 9.90
CA MET A 298 -3.56 -0.29 10.45
C MET A 298 -4.05 -0.91 11.76
N HIS A 299 -4.14 -2.24 11.85
CA HIS A 299 -4.50 -2.92 13.10
C HIS A 299 -3.44 -2.68 14.19
N SER A 300 -2.14 -2.71 13.83
CA SER A 300 -1.06 -2.48 14.79
C SER A 300 -1.03 -1.05 15.36
N MET A 301 -1.54 -0.04 14.63
CA MET A 301 -1.59 1.34 15.15
C MET A 301 -2.54 1.50 16.34
N ILE A 302 -3.65 0.76 16.36
CA ILE A 302 -4.58 0.76 17.50
C ILE A 302 -3.87 0.21 18.74
N ILE A 303 -3.14 -0.90 18.56
CA ILE A 303 -2.32 -1.53 19.60
C ILE A 303 -1.21 -0.57 20.06
N TRP A 304 -0.58 0.16 19.14
CA TRP A 304 0.45 1.16 19.47
C TRP A 304 -0.10 2.24 20.39
N ILE A 305 -1.25 2.86 20.08
CA ILE A 305 -1.80 3.92 20.97
C ILE A 305 -1.88 3.41 22.41
N VAL A 306 -2.44 2.21 22.60
CA VAL A 306 -2.67 1.64 23.93
C VAL A 306 -1.35 1.33 24.63
N PHE A 307 -0.44 0.60 23.98
CA PHE A 307 0.78 0.13 24.64
C PHE A 307 1.95 1.13 24.62
N GLY A 308 1.84 2.19 23.83
CA GLY A 308 2.86 3.21 23.65
C GLY A 308 2.55 4.48 24.45
N PRO A 309 2.14 5.57 23.77
CA PRO A 309 2.03 6.88 24.40
C PRO A 309 0.97 6.94 25.50
N LEU A 310 -0.13 6.17 25.42
CA LEU A 310 -1.16 6.18 26.46
C LEU A 310 -0.63 5.66 27.80
N ILE A 311 0.12 4.56 27.80
CA ILE A 311 0.73 4.02 29.03
C ILE A 311 1.80 4.96 29.57
N ASN A 312 2.58 5.62 28.70
CA ASN A 312 3.54 6.63 29.16
C ASN A 312 2.84 7.81 29.85
N ILE A 313 1.71 8.29 29.30
CA ILE A 313 0.91 9.36 29.89
C ILE A 313 0.31 8.92 31.24
N ILE A 314 -0.28 7.72 31.31
CA ILE A 314 -0.85 7.16 32.56
C ILE A 314 0.27 6.98 33.60
N GLY A 315 1.40 6.39 33.22
CA GLY A 315 2.55 6.20 34.09
C GLY A 315 3.07 7.53 34.64
N PHE A 316 3.16 8.56 33.79
CA PHE A 316 3.56 9.89 34.22
C PHE A 316 2.59 10.51 35.23
N LEU A 317 1.27 10.41 35.00
CA LEU A 317 0.25 11.01 35.86
C LEU A 317 0.07 10.28 37.20
N PHE A 318 0.05 8.95 37.20
CA PHE A 318 -0.29 8.17 38.40
C PHE A 318 0.92 7.72 39.22
N LEU A 319 2.12 7.62 38.61
CA LEU A 319 3.32 7.09 39.27
C LEU A 319 4.42 8.16 39.42
N GLN A 320 4.05 9.44 39.46
CA GLN A 320 5.00 10.54 39.61
C GLN A 320 5.90 10.40 40.85
N ASN A 321 5.33 9.92 41.97
CA ASN A 321 6.07 9.73 43.23
C ASN A 321 6.87 8.42 43.25
N LYS A 322 6.53 7.45 42.38
CA LYS A 322 7.15 6.11 42.34
C LYS A 322 7.89 5.91 41.02
N ARG A 323 8.98 6.69 40.85
CA ARG A 323 9.79 6.70 39.62
C ARG A 323 10.12 5.30 39.12
N TYR A 324 10.73 4.45 39.95
CA TYR A 324 11.13 3.10 39.55
C TYR A 324 9.96 2.27 38.98
N ASN A 325 8.78 2.35 39.61
CA ASN A 325 7.59 1.64 39.14
C ASN A 325 7.09 2.21 37.81
N ARG A 326 7.13 3.54 37.62
CA ARG A 326 6.82 4.18 36.33
C ARG A 326 7.73 3.67 35.23
N ILE A 327 9.04 3.68 35.51
CA ILE A 327 10.08 3.21 34.61
C ILE A 327 9.83 1.76 34.16
N LEU A 328 9.59 0.88 35.13
CA LEU A 328 9.35 -0.54 34.87
C LEU A 328 8.06 -0.76 34.05
N LEU A 329 6.98 -0.06 34.41
CA LEU A 329 5.71 -0.08 33.69
C LEU A 329 5.91 0.30 32.22
N GLU A 330 6.54 1.46 31.96
CA GLU A 330 6.79 1.94 30.61
C GLU A 330 7.65 0.96 29.81
N ILE A 331 8.75 0.44 30.37
CA ILE A 331 9.63 -0.50 29.66
C ILE A 331 8.86 -1.77 29.26
N ILE A 332 8.13 -2.39 30.20
CA ILE A 332 7.44 -3.66 29.95
C ILE A 332 6.37 -3.48 28.87
N TRP A 333 5.49 -2.50 29.04
CA TRP A 333 4.36 -2.33 28.13
C TRP A 333 4.77 -1.80 26.76
N ASN A 334 5.70 -0.83 26.69
CA ASN A 334 6.22 -0.36 25.41
C ASN A 334 6.91 -1.51 24.67
N SER A 335 7.70 -2.34 25.36
CA SER A 335 8.36 -3.50 24.75
C SER A 335 7.37 -4.48 24.13
N ILE A 336 6.27 -4.78 24.85
CA ILE A 336 5.19 -5.64 24.33
C ILE A 336 4.54 -4.99 23.11
N GLY A 337 4.20 -3.70 23.19
CA GLY A 337 3.59 -2.95 22.08
C GLY A 337 4.46 -2.97 20.82
N TYR A 338 5.73 -2.60 20.95
CA TYR A 338 6.69 -2.57 19.84
C TYR A 338 6.96 -3.97 19.27
N LEU A 339 6.97 -5.02 20.10
CA LEU A 339 7.10 -6.39 19.64
C LEU A 339 5.87 -6.81 18.80
N ILE A 340 4.66 -6.49 19.24
CA ILE A 340 3.44 -6.80 18.47
C ILE A 340 3.43 -6.07 17.13
N ILE A 341 3.77 -4.77 17.11
CA ILE A 341 3.88 -3.97 15.88
C ILE A 341 4.90 -4.61 14.94
N PHE A 342 6.06 -4.99 15.46
CA PHE A 342 7.10 -5.66 14.69
C PHE A 342 6.62 -6.98 14.09
N ILE A 343 5.94 -7.84 14.87
CA ILE A 343 5.40 -9.11 14.40
C ILE A 343 4.38 -8.88 13.29
N LEU A 344 3.37 -8.03 13.51
CA LEU A 344 2.33 -7.75 12.52
C LEU A 344 2.90 -7.15 11.22
N PHE A 345 3.93 -6.30 11.32
CA PHE A 345 4.61 -5.73 10.17
C PHE A 345 5.43 -6.76 9.37
N SER A 346 6.10 -7.67 10.07
CA SER A 346 7.07 -8.62 9.48
C SER A 346 6.44 -9.94 9.04
N MET A 347 5.31 -10.33 9.61
CA MET A 347 4.70 -11.66 9.45
C MET A 347 4.50 -12.06 7.99
N ASP A 348 3.91 -11.17 7.16
CA ASP A 348 3.69 -11.47 5.74
C ASP A 348 5.00 -11.76 4.99
N LYS A 349 6.08 -11.03 5.33
CA LYS A 349 7.40 -11.19 4.69
C LYS A 349 8.03 -12.50 5.10
N ILE A 350 8.06 -12.77 6.40
CA ILE A 350 8.61 -14.00 6.94
C ILE A 350 7.85 -15.19 6.35
N HIS A 351 6.53 -15.21 6.45
CA HIS A 351 5.68 -16.30 5.94
C HIS A 351 5.86 -16.53 4.43
N THR A 352 5.84 -15.48 3.61
CA THR A 352 5.98 -15.60 2.15
C THR A 352 7.36 -16.16 1.77
N ILE A 353 8.42 -15.70 2.44
CA ILE A 353 9.80 -16.12 2.15
C ILE A 353 10.07 -17.54 2.66
N THR A 354 9.63 -17.90 3.87
CA THR A 354 9.88 -19.22 4.47
C THR A 354 9.09 -20.32 3.79
N THR A 355 7.87 -20.02 3.31
CA THR A 355 7.07 -20.99 2.54
C THR A 355 7.53 -21.15 1.08
N GLY A 356 8.51 -20.35 0.63
CA GLY A 356 8.99 -20.36 -0.75
C GLY A 356 7.99 -19.85 -1.78
N ARG A 357 6.85 -19.27 -1.34
CA ARG A 357 5.76 -18.81 -2.21
C ARG A 357 6.03 -17.40 -2.71
N ASP A 358 6.88 -17.25 -3.72
CA ASP A 358 7.25 -15.94 -4.28
C ASP A 358 6.19 -15.35 -5.24
N ASP A 359 4.91 -15.66 -5.02
CA ASP A 359 3.79 -15.21 -5.86
C ASP A 359 3.06 -14.01 -5.22
N SER A 360 2.81 -12.97 -6.02
CA SER A 360 2.19 -11.72 -5.59
C SER A 360 0.78 -11.88 -5.04
N THR A 361 0.07 -12.94 -5.43
CA THR A 361 -1.26 -13.27 -4.92
C THR A 361 -1.32 -13.54 -3.41
N TYR A 362 -0.19 -13.86 -2.76
CA TYR A 362 -0.13 -14.16 -1.33
C TYR A 362 0.05 -12.93 -0.42
N TYR A 363 0.65 -11.85 -0.92
CA TYR A 363 0.92 -10.64 -0.13
C TYR A 363 0.18 -9.40 -0.64
N PHE A 364 -0.52 -9.54 -1.75
CA PHE A 364 -1.31 -8.49 -2.37
C PHE A 364 -2.79 -8.86 -2.35
N ASP A 365 -3.59 -8.06 -1.64
CA ASP A 365 -5.03 -8.25 -1.56
C ASP A 365 -5.69 -7.72 -2.82
N PHE A 366 -6.27 -8.65 -3.57
CA PHE A 366 -6.97 -8.39 -4.81
C PHE A 366 -8.22 -9.25 -4.84
N ILE A 367 -9.38 -8.60 -4.72
CA ILE A 367 -10.68 -9.26 -4.78
C ILE A 367 -11.18 -9.14 -6.22
N ASN A 368 -11.16 -10.27 -6.92
CA ASN A 368 -11.84 -10.41 -8.21
C ASN A 368 -13.24 -10.98 -7.95
N HIS A 369 -14.26 -10.15 -8.09
CA HIS A 369 -15.63 -10.64 -8.19
C HIS A 369 -15.82 -11.15 -9.62
N LYS A 370 -16.29 -12.39 -9.82
CA LYS A 370 -16.91 -12.70 -11.13
C LYS A 370 -18.20 -11.89 -11.23
N LYS A 371 -18.73 -11.78 -12.44
CA LYS A 371 -20.08 -11.30 -12.65
C LYS A 371 -21.07 -12.31 -12.07
N CYS A 372 -22.00 -11.80 -11.28
CA CYS A 372 -23.15 -12.54 -10.80
C CYS A 372 -24.05 -12.87 -11.99
N LEU A 373 -24.26 -14.15 -12.31
CA LEU A 373 -25.10 -14.53 -13.46
C LEU A 373 -26.56 -14.14 -13.27
N ILE A 374 -27.04 -14.12 -12.02
CA ILE A 374 -28.44 -13.81 -11.67
C ILE A 374 -28.75 -12.33 -11.90
N HIS A 375 -27.90 -11.45 -11.38
CA HIS A 375 -28.12 -10.00 -11.41
C HIS A 375 -27.33 -9.30 -12.52
N ASN A 376 -26.53 -10.05 -13.28
CA ASN A 376 -25.61 -9.52 -14.28
C ASN A 376 -24.75 -8.35 -13.76
N SER A 377 -24.35 -8.38 -12.47
CA SER A 377 -23.56 -7.34 -11.80
C SER A 377 -22.35 -7.95 -11.11
N TYR A 378 -21.24 -7.21 -10.99
CA TYR A 378 -20.05 -7.68 -10.27
C TYR A 378 -20.17 -7.51 -8.74
N ILE A 379 -21.25 -6.88 -8.28
CA ILE A 379 -21.38 -6.37 -6.90
C ILE A 379 -22.68 -6.89 -6.27
N CYS A 380 -23.37 -7.83 -6.92
CA CYS A 380 -24.53 -8.47 -6.32
C CYS A 380 -24.12 -9.22 -5.04
N GLY A 381 -24.99 -9.23 -4.02
CA GLY A 381 -24.75 -9.96 -2.76
C GLY A 381 -24.76 -11.50 -2.89
N CYS A 382 -24.82 -12.04 -4.11
CA CYS A 382 -24.73 -13.48 -4.32
C CYS A 382 -23.29 -13.97 -4.09
N PRO A 383 -23.11 -15.23 -3.67
CA PRO A 383 -21.80 -15.86 -3.62
C PRO A 383 -21.28 -16.03 -5.05
N VAL A 384 -20.57 -15.02 -5.55
CA VAL A 384 -20.02 -15.06 -6.89
C VAL A 384 -18.71 -15.85 -6.88
N GLU A 385 -18.58 -16.85 -7.75
CA GLU A 385 -17.34 -17.62 -7.88
C GLU A 385 -16.15 -16.70 -8.18
N LYS A 386 -14.95 -17.01 -7.70
CA LYS A 386 -13.74 -16.22 -7.99
C LYS A 386 -13.10 -16.68 -9.30
N SER A 387 -12.83 -15.78 -10.24
CA SER A 387 -12.09 -16.11 -11.48
C SER A 387 -10.60 -15.88 -11.27
N ASN A 388 -9.83 -16.97 -11.36
CA ASN A 388 -8.37 -16.92 -11.23
C ASN A 388 -7.65 -16.64 -12.55
N LYS A 389 -8.31 -16.79 -13.72
CA LYS A 389 -7.63 -16.85 -15.04
C LYS A 389 -6.76 -15.63 -15.39
N ASN A 390 -7.06 -14.43 -14.86
CA ASN A 390 -6.28 -13.22 -15.12
C ASN A 390 -5.75 -12.51 -13.86
N ARG A 391 -6.00 -13.08 -12.67
CA ARG A 391 -5.74 -12.39 -11.39
C ARG A 391 -4.28 -11.99 -11.24
N LYS A 392 -3.35 -12.90 -11.54
CA LYS A 392 -1.91 -12.68 -11.41
C LYS A 392 -1.41 -11.53 -12.29
N ILE A 393 -1.82 -11.50 -13.55
CA ILE A 393 -1.44 -10.46 -14.53
C ILE A 393 -1.91 -9.07 -14.05
N LEU A 394 -3.13 -8.96 -13.52
CA LEU A 394 -3.65 -7.69 -13.01
C LEU A 394 -2.89 -7.21 -11.77
N ILE A 395 -2.56 -8.13 -10.85
CA ILE A 395 -1.75 -7.82 -9.67
C ILE A 395 -0.36 -7.33 -10.07
N GLU A 396 0.31 -8.02 -10.99
CA GLU A 396 1.66 -7.64 -11.45
C GLU A 396 1.66 -6.26 -12.11
N LYS A 397 0.67 -5.96 -12.95
CA LYS A 397 0.49 -4.62 -13.55
C LYS A 397 0.27 -3.55 -12.50
N TYR A 398 -0.56 -3.82 -11.49
CA TYR A 398 -0.83 -2.87 -10.44
C TYR A 398 0.39 -2.65 -9.53
N ILE A 399 1.17 -3.69 -9.24
CA ILE A 399 2.44 -3.58 -8.51
C ILE A 399 3.43 -2.72 -9.28
N LEU A 400 3.50 -2.86 -10.61
CA LEU A 400 4.33 -2.00 -11.45
C LEU A 400 3.92 -0.53 -11.34
N PHE A 401 2.61 -0.25 -11.42
CA PHE A 401 2.05 1.08 -11.20
C PHE A 401 2.37 1.62 -9.79
N TYR A 402 2.24 0.78 -8.75
CA TYR A 402 2.58 1.16 -7.38
C TYR A 402 4.06 1.55 -7.23
N LYS A 403 4.97 0.77 -7.82
CA LYS A 403 6.42 1.08 -7.84
C LYS A 403 6.67 2.41 -8.51
N TYR A 404 6.11 2.59 -9.70
CA TYR A 404 6.22 3.83 -10.46
C TYR A 404 5.78 5.06 -9.66
N CYS A 405 4.62 4.98 -9.01
CA CYS A 405 4.08 6.07 -8.20
C CYS A 405 4.95 6.35 -6.96
N SER A 406 5.47 5.31 -6.31
CA SER A 406 6.20 5.43 -5.03
C SER A 406 7.70 5.74 -5.17
N GLU A 407 8.26 5.68 -6.38
CA GLU A 407 9.69 5.94 -6.64
C GLU A 407 9.99 7.44 -6.78
N LEU A 408 10.56 8.07 -5.76
CA LEU A 408 10.92 9.50 -5.81
C LEU A 408 12.29 9.77 -6.46
N TYR A 409 13.22 8.83 -6.30
CA TYR A 409 14.59 8.97 -6.75
C TYR A 409 15.00 7.71 -7.51
N THR A 410 15.73 7.91 -8.60
CA THR A 410 16.35 6.85 -9.40
C THR A 410 17.86 7.02 -9.35
N ILE A 411 18.60 5.92 -9.26
CA ILE A 411 20.06 5.95 -9.41
C ILE A 411 20.37 5.65 -10.87
N SER A 412 20.94 6.62 -11.58
CA SER A 412 21.41 6.42 -12.96
C SER A 412 22.82 6.97 -13.10
N ASN A 413 23.73 6.14 -13.64
CA ASN A 413 25.16 6.47 -13.79
C ASN A 413 25.82 6.88 -12.46
N GLY A 414 25.49 6.17 -11.38
CA GLY A 414 26.02 6.45 -10.03
C GLY A 414 25.48 7.73 -9.38
N LYS A 415 24.62 8.50 -10.06
CA LYS A 415 24.04 9.74 -9.54
C LYS A 415 22.59 9.52 -9.10
N LEU A 416 22.25 10.03 -7.92
CA LEU A 416 20.88 10.08 -7.44
C LEU A 416 20.13 11.18 -8.22
N LYS A 417 19.14 10.80 -9.02
CA LYS A 417 18.28 11.72 -9.78
C LYS A 417 16.88 11.72 -9.20
N TYR A 418 16.36 12.91 -8.91
CA TYR A 418 14.98 13.11 -8.56
C TYR A 418 14.07 12.89 -9.79
N VAL A 419 13.01 12.10 -9.62
CA VAL A 419 12.04 11.82 -10.68
C VAL A 419 10.87 12.79 -10.53
N SER A 420 10.93 13.90 -11.26
CA SER A 420 9.86 14.91 -11.22
C SER A 420 8.52 14.32 -11.65
N VAL A 421 7.43 14.78 -11.02
CA VAL A 421 6.07 14.34 -11.36
C VAL A 421 5.77 14.60 -12.85
N ASN A 422 6.20 15.75 -13.39
CA ASN A 422 5.99 16.04 -14.81
C ASN A 422 6.71 15.03 -15.72
N LYS A 423 7.93 14.61 -15.37
CA LYS A 423 8.60 13.54 -16.11
C LYS A 423 7.84 12.22 -16.02
N LYS A 424 7.17 11.94 -14.90
CA LYS A 424 6.29 10.76 -14.76
C LYS A 424 4.96 10.86 -15.52
N LEU A 425 4.56 12.06 -15.91
CA LEU A 425 3.31 12.29 -16.64
C LEU A 425 3.53 12.46 -18.13
N ASN A 426 4.76 12.79 -18.54
CA ASN A 426 5.19 12.97 -19.93
C ASN A 426 5.85 11.73 -20.52
N VAL A 427 6.21 10.75 -19.68
CA VAL A 427 6.18 9.35 -20.10
C VAL A 427 4.72 9.13 -20.28
#